data_AF-A0A1Q7W9A6-F1
#
_entry.id   AF-A0A1Q7W9A6-F1
#
_cell.length_a   1.000
_cell.length_b   1.000
_cell.length_c   1.000
_cell.angle_alpha   90.00
_cell.angle_beta   90.00
_cell.angle_gamma   90.00
#
_symmetry.space_group_name_H-M   'P 1'
#
loop_
_entity.id
_entity.type
_entity.pdbx_description
1 polymer ?
#
loop_
_entity_poly.entity_id
_entity_poly.type
_entity_poly.pdbx_seq_one_letter_code
_entity_poly.pdbx_strand_id
1 'polypeptide(L)'
;MAYVDPDVADVWEDFHELVNMSSPELRDWLLTTPDGVDTYAPEPDIDVHTLGLQVLQVLDKRRTDLTPSDVDLMREVVDLIRGRLANPPDDDVANEPWRDTLLTLGHDPTRPDSPRGPDAQV
;
A
#
# COMPACT_ATOMS: atom_id res chain seq x y z
N MET A 1 24.41 -13.16 13.78
CA MET A 1 23.27 -13.85 13.14
C MET A 1 22.07 -12.98 13.43
N ALA A 2 21.56 -12.23 12.44
CA ALA A 2 20.31 -11.50 12.61
C ALA A 2 19.19 -12.54 12.57
N TYR A 3 18.58 -12.80 13.73
CA TYR A 3 17.36 -13.59 13.81
C TYR A 3 16.29 -12.67 13.23
N VAL A 4 15.91 -12.89 11.98
CA VAL A 4 14.73 -12.23 11.43
C VAL A 4 13.57 -12.84 12.19
N ASP A 5 12.95 -12.06 13.09
CA ASP A 5 11.78 -12.52 13.82
C ASP A 5 10.77 -13.13 12.83
N PRO A 6 10.16 -14.28 13.14
CA PRO A 6 9.19 -14.92 12.24
C PRO A 6 8.04 -13.97 11.86
N ASP A 7 7.76 -13.03 12.75
CA ASP A 7 6.81 -11.94 12.60
C ASP A 7 7.21 -10.91 11.52
N VAL A 8 8.51 -10.76 11.20
CA VAL A 8 9.01 -9.93 10.09
C VAL A 8 8.86 -10.67 8.76
N ALA A 9 8.97 -12.01 8.78
CA ALA A 9 8.77 -12.83 7.59
C ALA A 9 7.35 -12.68 7.05
N ASP A 10 6.38 -12.83 7.95
CA ASP A 10 4.96 -12.81 7.66
C ASP A 10 4.54 -11.45 7.09
N VAL A 11 4.94 -10.36 7.77
CA VAL A 11 4.66 -8.99 7.32
C VAL A 11 5.30 -8.67 5.97
N TRP A 12 6.52 -9.18 5.71
CA TRP A 12 7.16 -8.99 4.41
C TRP A 12 6.37 -9.66 3.29
N GLU A 13 5.88 -10.88 3.52
CA GLU A 13 5.08 -11.62 2.55
C GLU A 13 3.72 -10.93 2.34
N ASP A 14 3.02 -10.55 3.40
CA ASP A 14 1.77 -9.78 3.34
C ASP A 14 1.92 -8.45 2.59
N PHE A 15 3.01 -7.72 2.87
CA PHE A 15 3.29 -6.44 2.22
C PHE A 15 3.51 -6.62 0.71
N HIS A 16 4.30 -7.63 0.30
CA HIS A 16 4.55 -7.90 -1.12
C HIS A 16 3.35 -8.53 -1.83
N GLU A 17 2.44 -9.17 -1.11
CA GLU A 17 1.17 -9.64 -1.65
C GLU A 17 0.22 -8.48 -1.96
N LEU A 18 0.12 -7.52 -1.03
CA LEU A 18 -0.77 -6.37 -1.19
C LEU A 18 -0.19 -5.27 -2.07
N VAL A 19 1.11 -4.97 -1.98
CA VAL A 19 1.76 -3.94 -2.79
C VAL A 19 2.05 -4.52 -4.17
N ASN A 20 1.03 -4.49 -5.02
CA ASN A 20 1.07 -5.07 -6.35
C ASN A 20 1.69 -4.12 -7.40
N MET A 21 2.00 -2.87 -7.06
CA MET A 21 2.71 -1.91 -7.90
C MET A 21 4.22 -2.00 -7.70
N SER A 22 4.98 -1.86 -8.78
CA SER A 22 6.45 -1.81 -8.69
C SER A 22 6.95 -0.44 -8.23
N SER A 23 8.15 -0.38 -7.65
CA SER A 23 8.81 0.87 -7.22
C SER A 23 8.79 1.98 -8.29
N PRO A 24 9.12 1.74 -9.58
CA PRO A 24 9.04 2.80 -10.59
C PRO A 24 7.61 3.27 -10.87
N GLU A 25 6.62 2.38 -10.81
CA GLU A 25 5.21 2.74 -11.01
C GLU A 25 4.68 3.60 -9.85
N LEU A 26 4.96 3.18 -8.61
CA LEU A 26 4.61 3.96 -7.42
C LEU A 26 5.29 5.33 -7.44
N ARG A 27 6.55 5.40 -7.84
CA ARG A 27 7.28 6.65 -7.95
C ARG A 27 6.65 7.60 -8.96
N ASP A 28 6.31 7.10 -10.15
CA ASP A 28 5.65 7.90 -11.19
C ASP A 28 4.29 8.41 -10.71
N TRP A 29 3.51 7.53 -10.06
CA TRP A 29 2.25 7.90 -9.43
C TRP A 29 2.38 9.04 -8.41
N LEU A 30 3.33 8.92 -7.48
CA LEU A 30 3.59 9.94 -6.45
C LEU A 30 4.08 11.27 -7.05
N LEU A 31 4.77 11.24 -8.20
CA LEU A 31 5.17 12.44 -8.94
C LEU A 31 3.96 13.12 -9.62
N THR A 32 3.02 12.33 -10.12
CA THR A 32 1.83 12.84 -10.82
C THR A 32 0.73 13.32 -9.88
N THR A 33 0.71 12.83 -8.64
CA THR A 33 -0.30 13.14 -7.62
C THR A 33 0.32 13.89 -6.44
N PRO A 34 0.58 15.20 -6.58
CA PRO A 34 1.01 16.05 -5.47
C PRO A 34 -0.20 16.43 -4.61
N ASP A 35 -0.16 16.08 -3.32
CA ASP A 35 -0.96 16.68 -2.24
C ASP A 35 -2.48 16.36 -2.16
N GLY A 36 -3.04 15.56 -3.07
CA GLY A 36 -4.50 15.35 -3.17
C GLY A 36 -5.12 14.20 -2.35
N VAL A 37 -4.30 13.31 -1.78
CA VAL A 37 -4.77 12.05 -1.15
C VAL A 37 -4.96 12.15 0.36
N ASP A 38 -4.42 13.17 1.02
CA ASP A 38 -4.54 13.40 2.47
C ASP A 38 -5.99 13.67 2.92
N THR A 39 -6.81 14.29 2.04
CA THR A 39 -8.25 14.46 2.29
C THR A 39 -9.00 13.12 2.42
N TYR A 40 -8.41 12.04 1.90
CA TYR A 40 -9.04 10.72 1.80
C TYR A 40 -8.25 9.63 2.50
N ALA A 41 -7.25 10.02 3.29
CA ALA A 41 -6.51 9.14 4.16
C ALA A 41 -7.49 8.25 4.95
N PRO A 42 -7.14 6.97 5.16
CA PRO A 42 -7.98 6.07 5.94
C PRO A 42 -8.26 6.62 7.34
N GLU A 43 -7.38 7.48 7.85
CA GLU A 43 -7.53 8.23 9.09
C GLU A 43 -7.20 9.71 8.87
N PRO A 44 -7.91 10.65 9.51
CA PRO A 44 -7.80 12.09 9.26
C PRO A 44 -6.47 12.74 9.68
N ASP A 45 -5.54 11.97 10.26
CA ASP A 45 -4.23 12.44 10.75
C ASP A 45 -3.05 11.74 10.03
N ILE A 46 -3.32 10.89 9.02
CA ILE A 46 -2.30 10.12 8.33
C ILE A 46 -1.93 10.79 7.00
N ASP A 47 -0.66 11.21 6.90
CA ASP A 47 -0.07 11.72 5.66
C ASP A 47 0.27 10.55 4.72
N VAL A 48 -0.72 10.19 3.89
CA VAL A 48 -0.62 9.04 2.97
C VAL A 48 0.46 9.25 1.91
N HIS A 49 0.76 10.49 1.54
CA HIS A 49 1.84 10.79 0.59
C HIS A 49 3.21 10.44 1.20
N THR A 50 3.44 10.83 2.45
CA THR A 50 4.64 10.46 3.21
C THR A 50 4.76 8.96 3.34
N LEU A 51 3.66 8.25 3.66
CA LEU A 51 3.64 6.79 3.68
C LEU A 51 4.04 6.19 2.32
N GLY A 52 3.49 6.69 1.21
CA GLY A 52 3.86 6.23 -0.14
C GLY A 52 5.36 6.41 -0.44
N LEU A 53 5.95 7.52 0.00
CA LEU A 53 7.40 7.75 -0.12
C LEU A 53 8.19 6.76 0.74
N GLN A 54 7.72 6.42 1.94
CA GLN A 54 8.36 5.43 2.80
C GLN A 54 8.21 4.00 2.24
N VAL A 55 7.05 3.65 1.68
CA VAL A 55 6.82 2.39 0.94
C VAL A 55 7.82 2.26 -0.19
N LEU A 56 8.07 3.34 -0.95
CA LEU A 56 9.09 3.35 -2.00
C LEU A 56 10.50 3.06 -1.46
N GLN A 57 10.85 3.60 -0.29
CA GLN A 57 12.12 3.30 0.38
C GLN A 57 12.22 1.83 0.82
N VAL A 58 11.11 1.26 1.32
CA VAL A 58 11.06 -0.16 1.72
C VAL A 58 11.16 -1.09 0.52
N LEU A 59 10.49 -0.77 -0.60
CA LEU A 59 10.56 -1.54 -1.85
C LEU A 59 11.96 -1.56 -2.47
N ASP A 60 12.81 -0.56 -2.20
CA ASP A 60 14.21 -0.53 -2.64
C ASP A 60 15.14 -1.36 -1.72
N LYS A 61 14.69 -1.65 -0.49
CA LYS A 61 15.45 -2.42 0.49
C LYS A 61 15.26 -3.93 0.29
N ARG A 62 16.21 -4.69 0.82
CA ARG A 62 16.10 -6.15 0.93
C ARG A 62 15.52 -6.51 2.29
N ARG A 63 14.84 -7.65 2.37
CA ARG A 63 14.33 -8.22 3.63
C ARG A 63 15.38 -8.29 4.75
N THR A 64 16.65 -8.50 4.40
CA THR A 64 17.78 -8.56 5.35
C THR A 64 18.24 -7.20 5.89
N ASP A 65 17.90 -6.13 5.18
CA ASP A 65 18.32 -4.76 5.45
C ASP A 65 17.19 -3.93 6.08
N LEU A 66 16.05 -4.58 6.36
CA LEU A 66 14.93 -3.95 7.06
C LEU A 66 15.29 -3.61 8.50
N THR A 67 14.94 -2.38 8.88
CA THR A 67 14.98 -1.93 10.26
C THR A 67 13.65 -2.23 10.96
N PRO A 68 13.61 -2.25 12.30
CA PRO A 68 12.35 -2.41 13.03
C PRO A 68 11.29 -1.37 12.64
N SER A 69 11.71 -0.15 12.31
CA SER A 69 10.82 0.92 11.83
C SER A 69 10.26 0.65 10.44
N ASP A 70 11.02 -0.02 9.57
CA ASP A 70 10.51 -0.42 8.25
C ASP A 70 9.44 -1.51 8.39
N VAL A 71 9.62 -2.43 9.36
CA VAL A 71 8.64 -3.49 9.63
C VAL A 71 7.34 -2.91 10.20
N ASP A 72 7.44 -1.95 11.11
CA ASP A 72 6.28 -1.27 11.68
C ASP A 72 5.47 -0.53 10.60
N LEU A 73 6.18 0.17 9.70
CA LEU A 73 5.58 0.80 8.53
C LEU A 73 4.90 -0.23 7.61
N MET A 74 5.57 -1.35 7.30
CA MET A 74 4.99 -2.40 6.46
C MET A 74 3.68 -2.92 7.06
N ARG A 75 3.63 -3.12 8.38
CA ARG A 75 2.39 -3.51 9.07
C ARG A 75 1.30 -2.47 8.92
N GLU A 76 1.63 -1.22 9.20
CA GLU A 76 0.68 -0.11 9.09
C GLU A 76 0.09 -0.06 7.68
N VAL A 77 0.94 -0.09 6.64
CA VAL A 77 0.50 -0.09 5.24
C VAL A 77 -0.39 -1.28 4.91
N VAL A 78 -0.03 -2.49 5.36
CA VAL A 78 -0.84 -3.71 5.17
C VAL A 78 -2.21 -3.57 5.82
N ASP A 79 -2.27 -3.11 7.07
CA ASP A 79 -3.52 -2.89 7.80
C ASP A 79 -4.38 -1.81 7.14
N LEU A 80 -3.77 -0.71 6.69
CA LEU A 80 -4.47 0.36 5.98
C LEU A 80 -5.07 -0.13 4.66
N ILE A 81 -4.31 -0.88 3.85
CA ILE A 81 -4.80 -1.47 2.61
C ILE A 81 -5.95 -2.43 2.90
N ARG A 82 -5.78 -3.36 3.85
CA ARG A 82 -6.81 -4.34 4.24
C ARG A 82 -8.08 -3.66 4.76
N GLY A 83 -7.94 -2.69 5.65
CA GLY A 83 -9.06 -1.93 6.21
C GLY A 83 -9.82 -1.13 5.16
N ARG A 84 -9.11 -0.57 4.17
CA ARG A 84 -9.70 0.17 3.06
C ARG A 84 -10.35 -0.73 2.02
N LEU A 85 -9.77 -1.90 1.75
CA LEU A 85 -10.39 -2.95 0.92
C LEU A 85 -11.65 -3.54 1.56
N ALA A 86 -11.68 -3.64 2.90
CA ALA A 86 -12.85 -4.11 3.65
C ALA A 86 -13.99 -3.08 3.70
N ASN A 87 -13.69 -1.79 3.55
CA ASN A 87 -14.66 -0.69 3.51
C ASN A 87 -14.59 0.06 2.17
N PRO A 88 -15.00 -0.60 1.07
CA PRO A 88 -15.04 0.04 -0.22
C PRO A 88 -16.23 1.01 -0.36
N PRO A 89 -16.11 2.03 -1.23
CA PRO A 89 -17.26 2.86 -1.60
C PRO A 89 -18.30 2.03 -2.37
N ASP A 90 -19.55 2.49 -2.31
CA ASP A 90 -20.71 1.88 -2.98
C ASP A 90 -20.73 2.20 -4.50
N ASP A 91 -19.98 3.22 -4.94
CA ASP A 91 -19.98 3.77 -6.30
C ASP A 91 -18.73 3.35 -7.12
N ASP A 92 -18.58 3.87 -8.33
CA ASP A 92 -17.61 3.40 -9.34
C ASP A 92 -16.15 3.53 -8.89
N VAL A 93 -15.60 2.41 -8.39
CA VAL A 93 -14.23 2.25 -7.86
C VAL A 93 -13.10 2.69 -8.81
N ALA A 94 -13.38 2.93 -10.09
CA ALA A 94 -12.38 3.26 -11.08
C ALA A 94 -11.98 4.75 -11.08
N ASN A 95 -12.81 5.66 -10.57
CA ASN A 95 -12.58 7.12 -10.58
C ASN A 95 -12.68 7.78 -9.19
N GLU A 96 -12.74 6.99 -8.13
CA GLU A 96 -12.94 7.52 -6.78
C GLU A 96 -11.63 7.75 -6.01
N PRO A 97 -11.60 8.73 -5.11
CA PRO A 97 -10.46 9.02 -4.24
C PRO A 97 -10.03 7.82 -3.37
N TRP A 98 -10.90 6.83 -3.18
CA TRP A 98 -10.56 5.55 -2.56
C TRP A 98 -9.44 4.81 -3.31
N ARG A 99 -9.49 4.82 -4.65
CA ARG A 99 -8.47 4.19 -5.49
C ARG A 99 -7.16 4.95 -5.39
N ASP A 100 -7.21 6.28 -5.41
CA ASP A 100 -6.01 7.12 -5.35
C ASP A 100 -5.20 6.88 -4.06
N THR A 101 -5.89 6.68 -2.92
CA THR A 101 -5.25 6.31 -1.66
C THR A 101 -4.57 4.95 -1.75
N LEU A 102 -5.23 3.94 -2.32
CA LEU A 102 -4.64 2.61 -2.49
C LEU A 102 -3.42 2.65 -3.42
N LEU A 103 -3.51 3.38 -4.53
CA LEU A 103 -2.40 3.58 -5.46
C LEU A 103 -1.21 4.26 -4.80
N THR A 104 -1.48 5.21 -3.91
CA THR A 104 -0.45 5.91 -3.12
C THR A 104 0.26 4.97 -2.14
N LEU A 105 -0.44 3.95 -1.64
CA LEU A 105 0.15 2.89 -0.82
C LEU A 105 0.82 1.79 -1.67
N GLY A 106 0.75 1.87 -3.00
CA GLY A 106 1.31 0.88 -3.93
C GLY A 106 0.38 -0.30 -4.24
N HIS A 107 -0.91 -0.18 -3.95
CA HIS A 107 -1.93 -1.17 -4.31
C HIS A 107 -2.85 -0.63 -5.42
N ASP A 108 -2.86 -1.28 -6.59
CA ASP A 108 -3.85 -1.05 -7.62
C ASP A 108 -5.01 -2.07 -7.49
N PRO A 109 -6.23 -1.64 -7.13
CA PRO A 109 -7.38 -2.53 -6.97
C PRO A 109 -7.99 -2.99 -8.31
N THR A 110 -7.54 -2.45 -9.45
CA THR A 110 -8.06 -2.78 -10.78
C THR A 110 -7.22 -3.83 -11.51
N ARG A 111 -6.08 -4.22 -10.95
CA ARG A 111 -5.24 -5.31 -11.47
C ARG A 111 -5.95 -6.67 -11.31
N PRO A 112 -5.78 -7.59 -12.27
CA PRO A 112 -6.38 -8.93 -12.20
C PRO A 112 -5.88 -9.76 -11.02
N ASP A 113 -4.65 -9.52 -10.56
CA ASP A 113 -4.06 -10.15 -9.37
C ASP A 113 -4.49 -9.50 -8.04
N SER A 114 -5.30 -8.44 -8.07
CA SER A 114 -5.88 -7.88 -6.83
C SER A 114 -7.05 -8.77 -6.38
N PRO A 115 -7.28 -8.95 -5.06
CA PRO A 115 -8.49 -9.62 -4.55
C PRO A 115 -9.81 -9.02 -5.04
N ARG A 116 -9.76 -7.85 -5.70
CA ARG A 116 -10.87 -7.13 -6.32
C ARG A 116 -10.81 -7.04 -7.85
N GLY A 117 -9.97 -7.82 -8.52
CA GLY A 117 -9.81 -7.79 -9.98
C GLY A 117 -11.13 -7.87 -10.77
N PRO A 118 -11.14 -7.64 -12.09
CA PRO A 118 -12.37 -7.49 -12.89
C PRO A 118 -13.31 -8.71 -12.88
N ASP A 119 -12.87 -9.85 -12.34
CA ASP A 119 -13.63 -11.07 -12.11
C ASP A 119 -14.22 -11.19 -10.68
N ALA A 120 -14.04 -10.21 -9.80
CA ALA A 120 -14.74 -10.09 -8.53
C ALA A 120 -16.19 -9.62 -8.75
N GLN A 121 -16.92 -10.32 -9.64
CA GLN A 121 -18.37 -10.34 -9.69
C GLN A 121 -18.82 -11.63 -9.01
N VAL A 122 -19.31 -11.53 -7.77
CA VAL A 122 -20.73 -11.71 -7.36
C VAL A 122 -20.88 -11.60 -5.85
#